data_AF-A0A661IVV1-F1
#
_entry.id   AF-A0A661IVV1-F1
#
_cell.length_a   1.000
_cell.length_b   1.000
_cell.length_c   1.000
_cell.angle_alpha   90.00
_cell.angle_beta   90.00
_cell.angle_gamma   90.00
#
_symmetry.space_group_name_H-M   'P 1'
#
loop_
_entity.id
_entity.type
_entity.pdbx_description
1 polymer ?
#
loop_
_entity_poly.entity_id
_entity_poly.type
_entity_poly.pdbx_seq_one_letter_code
_entity_poly.pdbx_strand_id
1 'polypeptide(L)'
;MRAVLFGLLLILSGLLLLTVVRIKALHLKYEISGLQQEKGELMRRKKELELELALLTSPAEIERRAKAELGMRYPRAHEVIVIGVER
;
A
#
# COMPACT_ATOMS: atom_id res chain seq x y z
N MET A 1 -28.44 -55.00 -9.01
CA MET A 1 -28.87 -53.88 -8.13
C MET A 1 -27.71 -53.24 -7.36
N ARG A 2 -26.86 -54.02 -6.66
CA ARG A 2 -25.71 -53.50 -5.89
C ARG A 2 -24.69 -52.69 -6.72
N ALA A 3 -24.31 -53.17 -7.91
CA ALA A 3 -23.37 -52.45 -8.79
C ALA A 3 -23.94 -51.10 -9.29
N VAL A 4 -25.25 -51.03 -9.54
CA VAL A 4 -25.94 -49.80 -9.94
C VAL A 4 -25.96 -48.80 -8.79
N LEU A 5 -26.24 -49.26 -7.58
CA LEU A 5 -26.15 -48.46 -6.35
C LEU A 5 -24.73 -47.89 -6.14
N PHE A 6 -23.70 -48.71 -6.31
CA PHE A 6 -22.30 -48.26 -6.23
C PHE A 6 -21.97 -47.21 -7.29
N GLY A 7 -22.39 -47.42 -8.55
CA GLY A 7 -22.19 -46.45 -9.61
C GLY A 7 -22.86 -45.10 -9.31
N LEU A 8 -24.09 -45.13 -8.80
CA LEU A 8 -24.83 -43.92 -8.41
C LEU A 8 -24.13 -43.17 -7.27
N LEU A 9 -23.61 -43.90 -6.29
CA LEU A 9 -22.87 -43.35 -5.15
C LEU A 9 -21.56 -42.67 -5.60
N LEU A 10 -20.85 -43.25 -6.56
CA LEU A 10 -19.64 -42.65 -7.14
C LEU A 10 -19.95 -41.36 -7.90
N ILE A 11 -21.02 -41.35 -8.70
CA ILE A 11 -21.46 -40.15 -9.43
C ILE A 11 -21.83 -39.05 -8.43
N LEU A 12 -22.61 -39.38 -7.40
CA LEU A 12 -23.00 -38.42 -6.37
C LEU A 12 -21.77 -37.87 -5.63
N SER A 13 -20.85 -38.74 -5.22
CA SER A 13 -19.60 -38.33 -4.58
C SER A 13 -18.76 -37.42 -5.47
N GLY A 14 -18.64 -37.73 -6.77
CA GLY A 14 -17.94 -36.89 -7.73
C GLY A 14 -18.57 -35.51 -7.86
N LEU A 15 -19.90 -35.45 -7.87
CA LEU A 15 -20.65 -34.19 -7.96
C LEU A 15 -20.45 -33.34 -6.70
N LEU A 16 -20.49 -33.93 -5.51
CA LEU A 16 -20.21 -33.24 -4.24
C LEU A 16 -18.76 -32.71 -4.19
N LEU A 17 -17.77 -33.51 -4.63
CA LEU A 17 -16.39 -33.06 -4.64
C LEU A 17 -16.19 -31.88 -5.59
N LEU A 18 -16.81 -31.92 -6.77
CA LEU A 18 -16.72 -30.84 -7.75
C LEU A 18 -17.29 -29.52 -7.19
N THR A 19 -18.45 -29.57 -6.53
CA THR A 19 -19.06 -28.34 -5.97
C THR A 19 -18.24 -27.77 -4.82
N VAL A 20 -17.69 -28.60 -3.94
CA VAL A 20 -16.82 -28.15 -2.84
C VAL A 20 -15.56 -27.48 -3.39
N VAL A 21 -14.91 -28.07 -4.39
CA VAL A 21 -13.73 -27.47 -5.03
C VAL A 21 -14.08 -26.14 -5.69
N ARG A 22 -15.22 -26.05 -6.38
CA ARG A 22 -15.68 -24.81 -7.01
C ARG A 22 -15.98 -23.71 -6.00
N ILE A 23 -16.64 -24.03 -4.89
CA ILE A 23 -16.93 -23.06 -3.82
C ILE A 23 -15.65 -22.55 -3.18
N LYS A 24 -14.69 -23.43 -2.88
CA LYS A 24 -13.38 -23.03 -2.34
C LYS A 24 -12.61 -22.13 -3.31
N ALA A 25 -12.60 -22.47 -4.59
CA ALA A 25 -11.95 -21.64 -5.61
C ALA A 25 -12.60 -20.26 -5.73
N LEU A 26 -13.94 -20.16 -5.62
CA LEU A 26 -14.64 -18.88 -5.60
C LEU A 26 -14.30 -18.06 -4.36
N HIS A 27 -14.32 -18.66 -3.17
CA HIS A 27 -13.93 -17.98 -1.93
C HIS A 27 -12.52 -17.39 -2.04
N LEU A 28 -11.56 -18.20 -2.51
CA LEU A 28 -10.18 -17.74 -2.67
C LEU A 28 -10.08 -16.59 -3.69
N LYS A 29 -10.86 -16.63 -4.77
CA LYS A 29 -10.91 -15.51 -5.73
C LYS A 29 -11.43 -14.24 -5.08
N TYR A 30 -12.52 -14.33 -4.30
CA TYR A 30 -13.05 -13.16 -3.60
C TYR A 30 -12.06 -12.60 -2.58
N GLU A 31 -11.38 -13.46 -1.83
CA GLU A 31 -10.35 -13.06 -0.89
C GLU A 31 -9.19 -12.33 -1.59
N ILE A 32 -8.69 -12.90 -2.70
CA ILE A 32 -7.66 -12.25 -3.53
C ILE A 32 -8.16 -10.90 -4.06
N SER A 33 -9.39 -10.82 -4.57
CA SER A 33 -9.95 -9.56 -5.07
C SER A 33 -10.07 -8.51 -3.96
N GLY A 34 -10.47 -8.90 -2.75
CA GLY A 34 -10.50 -8.02 -1.58
C GLY A 34 -9.10 -7.50 -1.23
N LEU A 35 -8.12 -8.41 -1.12
CA LEU A 35 -6.73 -8.04 -0.84
C LEU A 35 -6.12 -7.15 -1.93
N GLN A 36 -6.49 -7.36 -3.20
CA GLN A 36 -6.04 -6.50 -4.30
C GLN A 36 -6.62 -5.10 -4.21
N GLN A 37 -7.90 -4.97 -3.83
CA GLN A 37 -8.53 -3.67 -3.62
C GLN A 37 -7.87 -2.94 -2.44
N GLU A 38 -7.71 -3.62 -1.30
CA GLU A 38 -7.06 -3.05 -0.11
C GLU A 38 -5.63 -2.59 -0.42
N LYS A 39 -4.86 -3.42 -1.13
CA LYS A 39 -3.51 -3.05 -1.61
C LYS A 39 -3.55 -1.79 -2.46
N GLY A 40 -4.53 -1.67 -3.37
CA GLY A 40 -4.70 -0.50 -4.22
C GLY A 40 -4.96 0.78 -3.41
N GLU A 41 -5.86 0.69 -2.43
CA GLU A 41 -6.19 1.79 -1.51
C GLU A 41 -4.98 2.22 -0.68
N LEU A 42 -4.25 1.26 -0.10
CA LEU A 42 -3.03 1.52 0.68
C LEU A 42 -1.93 2.16 -0.17
N MET A 43 -1.72 1.69 -1.40
CA MET A 43 -0.72 2.26 -2.31
C MET A 43 -1.08 3.69 -2.71
N ARG A 44 -2.36 3.98 -2.95
CA ARG A 44 -2.82 5.34 -3.21
C ARG A 44 -2.57 6.23 -1.99
N ARG A 45 -2.94 5.77 -0.79
CA ARG A 45 -2.76 6.54 0.44
C ARG A 45 -1.29 6.82 0.75
N LYS A 46 -0.42 5.83 0.53
CA LYS A 46 1.03 6.01 0.63
C LYS A 46 1.52 7.13 -0.28
N LYS A 47 1.10 7.13 -1.55
CA LYS A 47 1.51 8.15 -2.52
C LYS A 47 1.03 9.56 -2.13
N GLU A 48 -0.19 9.67 -1.61
CA GLU A 48 -0.73 10.93 -1.07
C GLU A 48 0.13 11.44 0.10
N LEU A 49 0.45 10.57 1.05
CA LEU A 49 1.30 10.93 2.20
C LEU A 49 2.73 11.30 1.79
N GLU A 50 3.32 10.61 0.81
CA GLU A 50 4.65 10.97 0.29
C GLU A 50 4.64 12.37 -0.35
N LEU A 51 3.57 12.74 -1.06
CA LEU A 51 3.42 14.08 -1.61
C LEU A 51 3.24 15.13 -0.51
N GLU A 52 2.38 14.88 0.47
CA GLU A 52 2.18 15.76 1.64
C GLU A 52 3.51 15.97 2.37
N LEU A 53 4.27 14.90 2.60
CA LEU A 53 5.58 14.98 3.23
C LEU A 53 6.53 15.84 2.40
N ALA A 54 6.63 15.59 1.09
CA ALA A 54 7.52 16.36 0.21
C ALA A 54 7.18 17.85 0.20
N LEU A 55 5.89 18.20 0.25
CA LEU A 55 5.44 19.59 0.37
C LEU A 55 5.86 20.19 1.72
N LEU A 56 5.62 19.46 2.82
CA LEU A 56 5.98 19.89 4.17
C LEU A 56 7.49 20.05 4.38
N THR A 57 8.29 19.19 3.74
CA THR A 57 9.75 19.22 3.81
C THR A 57 10.39 20.05 2.70
N SER A 58 9.59 20.71 1.86
CA SER A 58 10.14 21.51 0.77
C SER A 58 10.95 22.68 1.35
N PRO A 59 12.10 23.05 0.75
CA PRO A 59 12.91 24.16 1.26
C PRO A 59 12.12 25.46 1.40
N ALA A 60 11.19 25.74 0.49
CA ALA A 60 10.33 26.92 0.54
C ALA A 60 9.36 26.88 1.74
N GLU A 61 8.81 25.71 2.05
CA GLU A 61 7.96 25.51 3.23
C GLU A 61 8.77 25.67 4.52
N ILE A 62 9.93 25.02 4.60
CA ILE A 62 10.86 25.13 5.73
C ILE A 62 11.26 26.60 5.95
N GLU A 63 11.63 27.32 4.89
CA GLU A 63 11.98 28.74 4.94
C GLU A 63 10.79 29.59 5.39
N ARG A 64 9.58 29.32 4.90
CA ARG A 64 8.37 30.02 5.33
C ARG A 64 8.15 29.85 6.82
N ARG A 65 8.21 28.61 7.33
CA ARG A 65 8.03 28.33 8.76
C ARG A 65 9.16 28.92 9.61
N ALA A 66 10.40 28.83 9.14
CA ALA A 66 11.56 29.45 9.81
C ALA A 66 11.39 30.98 9.95
N LYS A 67 10.91 31.66 8.92
CA LYS A 67 10.64 33.11 8.99
C LYS A 67 9.41 33.44 9.83
N ALA A 68 8.30 32.75 9.61
CA ALA A 68 7.01 33.10 10.20
C ALA A 68 6.85 32.66 11.66
N GLU A 69 7.30 31.45 12.00
CA GLU A 69 7.13 30.86 13.34
C GLU A 69 8.35 31.11 14.24
N LEU A 70 9.56 31.08 13.66
CA LEU A 70 10.80 31.20 14.43
C LEU A 70 11.45 32.59 14.31
N GLY A 71 10.89 33.50 13.50
CA GLY A 71 11.44 34.84 13.28
C GLY A 71 12.83 34.83 12.65
N MET A 72 13.24 33.74 12.01
CA MET A 72 14.57 33.61 11.43
C MET A 72 14.73 34.55 10.23
N ARG A 73 15.94 35.08 10.06
CA ARG A 73 16.35 35.93 8.95
C ARG A 73 17.60 35.37 8.29
N TYR A 74 17.85 35.79 7.07
CA TYR A 74 19.16 35.54 6.46
C TYR A 74 20.27 36.22 7.29
N PRO A 75 21.40 35.53 7.50
CA PRO A 75 22.56 36.12 8.15
C PRO A 75 23.15 37.23 7.28
N ARG A 76 23.71 38.25 7.93
CA ARG A 76 24.47 39.32 7.27
C ARG A 76 25.85 38.79 6.87
N ALA A 77 26.51 39.47 5.93
CA ALA A 77 27.82 39.04 5.42
C ALA A 77 28.89 38.82 6.51
N HIS A 78 28.86 39.58 7.61
CA HIS A 78 29.80 39.42 8.73
C HIS A 78 29.41 38.32 9.73
N GLU A 79 28.22 37.75 9.61
CA GLU A 79 27.71 36.65 10.47
C GLU A 79 28.00 35.26 9.83
N VAL A 80 28.66 35.20 8.67
CA VAL A 80 28.93 33.95 7.92
C VAL A 80 30.44 33.69 7.85
N ILE A 81 30.87 32.50 8.27
CA ILE A 81 32.26 32.02 8.16
C ILE A 81 32.27 30.84 7.17
N VAL A 82 32.94 30.99 6.04
CA VAL A 82 33.11 29.91 5.04
C VAL A 82 34.43 29.21 5.31
N ILE A 83 34.37 27.94 5.71
CA ILE A 83 35.57 27.10 5.90
C ILE A 83 35.83 26.36 4.59
N GLY A 84 36.91 26.71 3.90
CA GLY A 84 37.37 25.97 2.73
C GLY A 84 38.01 24.65 3.15
N VAL A 85 37.54 23.54 2.59
CA VAL A 85 38.22 22.25 2.70
C VAL A 85 39.40 22.28 1.72
N GLU A 86 40.60 22.55 2.22
CA GLU A 86 41.83 22.27 1.47
C GLU A 86 41.87 20.75 1.19
N ARG A 87 41.94 20.40 -0.10
CA ARG A 87 42.13 19.02 -0.58
C ARG A 87 43.60 18.72 -0.77
#